data_AF-A0A538U256-F1
#
_entry.id   AF-A0A538U256-F1
#
_cell.length_a   1.000
_cell.length_b   1.000
_cell.length_c   1.000
_cell.angle_alpha   90.00
_cell.angle_beta   90.00
_cell.angle_gamma   90.00
#
_symmetry.space_group_name_H-M   'P 1'
#
loop_
_entity.id
_entity.type
_entity.pdbx_description
1 polymer ?
#
loop_
_entity_poly.entity_id
_entity_poly.type
_entity_poly.pdbx_seq_one_letter_code
_entity_poly.pdbx_strand_id
1 'polypeptide(L)'
;MRSVRRGPSPRAATRALAALLVVAGLAALGGCSRQPPKFIPRGADSTAAVAADSLGVLVGNTLDQWESQGGTAAAPATIRILLDDLRHHADEGLAERARTFLDSCGFSAEVAGTGMVTAVNFFARSDPTGSSWPYLIWRQKDALRHQALEGSGMRLLDLTTPGAGADTAAGGGEPLTVAAIFGRQGSRGQQPVAVVWRRAPSANAWSLAQTLGPDSLGGVGVADFVPQPDQGLGLEARTYRSTSGFDECPTCPHVFRTLRFAWQPPGGFAKVSDQAVASPYYSFVQFIAALTVGDDDMAGRFLADRSLLQSAKDFDWGHAKGSWRVAPGSAESAEEMTFFRGSREAYKVRFALRSGEWVITDIQPTQRRVE
;
A
#
# COMPACT_ATOMS: atom_id res chain seq x y z
N MET A 1 -56.90 61.74 -4.12
CA MET A 1 -57.11 61.20 -5.49
C MET A 1 -55.88 60.39 -5.91
N ARG A 2 -56.09 59.12 -6.34
CA ARG A 2 -55.22 58.20 -7.13
C ARG A 2 -53.78 57.96 -6.63
N SER A 3 -53.45 56.84 -5.96
CA SER A 3 -53.22 55.46 -6.47
C SER A 3 -52.36 55.34 -7.73
N VAL A 4 -51.10 54.89 -7.58
CA VAL A 4 -50.43 53.96 -8.52
C VAL A 4 -49.46 53.05 -7.74
N ARG A 5 -49.81 51.78 -7.59
CA ARG A 5 -48.88 50.68 -7.25
C ARG A 5 -48.09 50.31 -8.50
N ARG A 6 -46.75 50.29 -8.44
CA ARG A 6 -45.90 49.69 -9.48
C ARG A 6 -45.71 48.20 -9.17
N GLY A 7 -46.33 47.35 -9.98
CA GLY A 7 -46.03 45.92 -10.01
C GLY A 7 -44.68 45.65 -10.70
N PRO A 8 -43.98 44.56 -10.34
CA PRO A 8 -42.75 44.16 -11.02
C PRO A 8 -43.03 43.61 -12.43
N SER A 9 -42.12 43.93 -13.35
CA SER A 9 -42.23 43.63 -14.79
C SER A 9 -42.14 42.13 -15.12
N PRO A 10 -42.84 41.63 -16.15
CA PRO A 10 -42.94 40.20 -16.47
C PRO A 10 -41.75 39.63 -17.29
N ARG A 11 -40.57 40.27 -17.25
CA ARG A 11 -39.42 39.88 -18.10
C ARG A 11 -38.27 39.19 -17.35
N ALA A 12 -38.39 38.96 -16.05
CA ALA A 12 -37.37 38.28 -15.24
C ALA A 12 -37.65 36.79 -14.97
N ALA A 13 -38.88 36.32 -15.17
CA ALA A 13 -39.26 34.93 -14.84
C ALA A 13 -38.95 33.90 -15.94
N THR A 14 -38.66 34.34 -17.18
CA THR A 14 -38.48 33.44 -18.33
C THR A 14 -37.02 33.04 -18.61
N ARG A 15 -36.04 33.62 -17.90
CA ARG A 15 -34.61 33.26 -18.06
C ARG A 15 -34.13 32.20 -17.06
N ALA A 16 -34.85 31.97 -15.96
CA ALA A 16 -34.48 30.98 -14.96
C ALA A 16 -34.89 29.54 -15.34
N LEU A 17 -35.93 29.36 -16.17
CA LEU A 17 -36.39 28.02 -16.56
C LEU A 17 -35.59 27.41 -17.72
N ALA A 18 -34.99 28.24 -18.59
CA ALA A 18 -34.19 27.77 -19.72
C ALA A 18 -32.79 27.28 -19.30
N ALA A 19 -32.24 27.80 -18.19
CA ALA A 19 -30.93 27.39 -17.68
C ALA A 19 -30.97 26.02 -16.97
N LEU A 20 -32.12 25.64 -16.37
CA LEU A 20 -32.26 24.34 -15.68
C LEU A 20 -32.49 23.16 -16.64
N LEU A 21 -32.99 23.40 -17.86
CA LEU A 21 -33.19 22.35 -18.86
C LEU A 21 -31.92 22.01 -19.66
N VAL A 22 -30.94 22.92 -19.74
CA VAL A 22 -29.66 22.67 -20.43
C VAL A 22 -28.70 21.85 -19.57
N VAL A 23 -28.77 21.97 -18.24
CA VAL A 23 -27.92 21.17 -17.32
C VAL A 23 -28.41 19.71 -17.21
N ALA A 24 -29.70 19.44 -17.40
CA ALA A 24 -30.23 18.07 -17.43
C ALA A 24 -29.94 17.31 -18.74
N GLY A 25 -29.68 18.02 -19.86
CA GLY A 25 -29.39 17.41 -21.17
C GLY A 25 -27.93 16.98 -21.37
N LEU A 26 -26.98 17.55 -20.60
CA LEU A 26 -25.55 17.29 -20.77
C LEU A 26 -25.00 16.14 -19.91
N ALA A 27 -25.81 15.59 -18.99
CA ALA A 27 -25.45 14.39 -18.22
C ALA A 27 -25.71 13.07 -18.97
N ALA A 28 -26.33 13.10 -20.16
CA ALA A 28 -26.73 11.91 -20.91
C ALA A 28 -25.79 11.51 -22.07
N LEU A 29 -24.65 12.18 -22.26
CA LEU A 29 -23.77 11.95 -23.42
C LEU A 29 -22.31 11.56 -23.07
N GLY A 30 -22.05 11.17 -21.82
CA GLY A 30 -20.69 10.86 -21.34
C GLY A 30 -20.43 9.41 -20.91
N GLY A 31 -21.30 8.46 -21.25
CA GLY A 31 -21.12 7.05 -20.90
C GLY A 31 -20.63 6.23 -22.08
N CYS A 32 -19.33 6.23 -22.38
CA CYS A 32 -18.75 5.12 -23.12
C CYS A 32 -18.78 3.89 -22.23
N SER A 33 -19.90 3.16 -22.20
CA SER A 33 -19.89 1.79 -21.72
C SER A 33 -19.06 0.98 -22.72
N ARG A 34 -17.77 0.82 -22.43
CA ARG A 34 -17.04 -0.33 -22.98
C ARG A 34 -17.70 -1.56 -22.38
N GLN A 35 -18.70 -2.08 -23.08
CA GLN A 35 -19.15 -3.44 -22.87
C GLN A 35 -17.90 -4.33 -22.92
N PRO A 36 -17.57 -5.08 -21.87
CA PRO A 36 -16.48 -6.03 -21.95
C PRO A 36 -16.78 -6.98 -23.11
N PRO A 37 -15.76 -7.39 -23.89
CA PRO A 37 -15.98 -8.30 -25.00
C PRO A 37 -16.71 -9.54 -24.46
N LYS A 38 -17.94 -9.74 -24.91
CA LYS A 38 -18.62 -11.02 -24.66
C LYS A 38 -17.73 -12.09 -25.22
N PHE A 39 -17.29 -13.00 -24.36
CA PHE A 39 -16.57 -14.18 -24.78
C PHE A 39 -17.52 -14.99 -25.67
N ILE A 40 -17.30 -14.93 -26.98
CA ILE A 40 -17.91 -15.84 -27.94
C ILE A 40 -16.89 -16.97 -28.11
N PRO A 41 -17.12 -18.15 -27.53
CA PRO A 41 -16.23 -19.28 -27.75
C PRO A 41 -16.15 -19.56 -29.26
N ARG A 42 -14.93 -19.81 -29.76
CA ARG A 42 -14.74 -20.28 -31.15
C ARG A 42 -15.54 -21.58 -31.32
N GLY A 43 -16.59 -21.53 -32.14
CA GLY A 43 -17.48 -22.67 -32.39
C GLY A 43 -18.96 -22.35 -32.60
N ALA A 44 -19.37 -21.07 -32.57
CA ALA A 44 -20.78 -20.69 -32.73
C ALA A 44 -21.38 -20.99 -34.13
N ASP A 45 -20.58 -21.40 -35.11
CA ASP A 45 -21.05 -21.95 -36.38
C ASP A 45 -20.53 -23.37 -36.57
N SER A 46 -21.26 -24.35 -36.02
CA SER A 46 -21.50 -25.69 -36.57
C SER A 46 -21.99 -26.62 -35.47
N THR A 47 -23.06 -27.34 -35.77
CA THR A 47 -23.77 -28.30 -34.93
C THR A 47 -22.92 -29.53 -34.55
N ALA A 48 -21.95 -29.34 -33.66
CA ALA A 48 -21.40 -30.38 -32.82
C ALA A 48 -21.66 -29.95 -31.38
N ALA A 49 -22.53 -30.68 -30.69
CA ALA A 49 -22.69 -30.56 -29.25
C ALA A 49 -21.40 -31.04 -28.59
N VAL A 50 -20.40 -30.17 -28.54
CA VAL A 50 -19.25 -30.32 -27.64
C VAL A 50 -19.87 -30.30 -26.25
N ALA A 51 -19.74 -31.41 -25.51
CA ALA A 51 -20.17 -31.47 -24.12
C ALA A 51 -19.62 -30.22 -23.43
N ALA A 52 -20.51 -29.39 -22.89
CA ALA A 52 -20.10 -28.16 -22.22
C ALA A 52 -18.98 -28.52 -21.23
N ASP A 53 -17.80 -27.95 -21.44
CA ASP A 53 -16.67 -28.18 -20.56
C ASP A 53 -17.13 -27.81 -19.15
N SER A 54 -17.27 -28.82 -18.29
CA SER A 54 -17.83 -28.65 -16.95
C SER A 54 -17.02 -27.65 -16.13
N LEU A 55 -15.72 -27.52 -16.40
CA LEU A 55 -14.86 -26.51 -15.79
C LEU A 55 -15.20 -25.11 -16.33
N GLY A 56 -15.34 -24.96 -17.65
CA GLY A 56 -15.74 -23.70 -18.27
C GLY A 56 -17.07 -23.15 -17.74
N VAL A 57 -18.05 -24.03 -17.52
CA VAL A 57 -19.34 -23.66 -16.90
C VAL A 57 -19.15 -23.22 -15.43
N LEU A 58 -18.37 -23.97 -14.64
CA LEU A 58 -18.09 -23.62 -13.24
C LEU A 58 -17.35 -22.28 -13.12
N VAL A 59 -16.35 -22.04 -13.97
CA VAL A 59 -15.59 -20.79 -14.03
C VAL A 59 -16.50 -19.64 -14.43
N GLY A 60 -17.30 -19.80 -15.50
CA GLY A 60 -18.24 -18.78 -15.96
C GLY A 60 -19.24 -18.38 -14.87
N ASN A 61 -19.88 -19.36 -14.22
CA ASN A 61 -20.82 -19.12 -13.13
C ASN A 61 -20.16 -18.41 -11.93
N THR A 62 -18.89 -18.70 -11.65
CA THR A 62 -18.15 -18.08 -10.55
C THR A 62 -17.75 -16.64 -10.88
N LEU A 63 -17.39 -16.35 -12.13
CA LEU A 63 -17.16 -14.98 -12.59
C LEU A 63 -18.44 -14.14 -12.52
N ASP A 64 -19.59 -14.71 -12.88
CA ASP A 64 -20.89 -14.03 -12.74
C ASP A 64 -21.23 -13.72 -11.27
N GLN A 65 -20.80 -14.56 -10.32
CA GLN A 65 -20.94 -14.29 -8.88
C GLN A 65 -20.06 -13.12 -8.42
N TRP A 66 -18.84 -13.00 -8.95
CA TRP A 66 -17.97 -11.86 -8.65
C TRP A 66 -18.63 -10.53 -9.05
N GLU A 67 -19.36 -10.51 -10.16
CA GLU A 67 -20.07 -9.32 -10.65
C GLU A 67 -21.40 -9.05 -9.92
N SER A 68 -22.12 -10.09 -9.49
CA SER A 68 -23.49 -9.96 -8.97
C SER A 68 -23.64 -10.04 -7.45
N GLN A 69 -22.79 -10.79 -6.77
CA GLN A 69 -22.91 -11.12 -5.34
C GLN A 69 -21.68 -10.69 -4.51
N GLY A 70 -20.61 -10.26 -5.18
CA GLY A 70 -19.35 -9.87 -4.56
C GLY A 70 -18.55 -11.05 -3.99
N GLY A 71 -17.42 -10.74 -3.36
CA GLY A 71 -16.43 -11.76 -3.00
C GLY A 71 -16.82 -12.70 -1.85
N THR A 72 -17.81 -12.36 -1.02
CA THR A 72 -18.24 -13.23 0.10
C THR A 72 -18.75 -14.58 -0.38
N ALA A 73 -19.46 -14.63 -1.51
CA ALA A 73 -19.91 -15.87 -2.13
C ALA A 73 -18.91 -16.38 -3.18
N ALA A 74 -18.34 -15.48 -3.97
CA ALA A 74 -17.50 -15.83 -5.11
C ALA A 74 -16.12 -16.36 -4.72
N ALA A 75 -15.50 -15.87 -3.64
CA ALA A 75 -14.18 -16.33 -3.20
C ALA A 75 -14.21 -17.80 -2.69
N PRO A 76 -15.18 -18.24 -1.85
CA PRO A 76 -15.37 -19.65 -1.51
C PRO A 76 -15.62 -20.57 -2.71
N ALA A 77 -16.27 -20.09 -3.77
CA ALA A 77 -16.44 -20.86 -5.01
C ALA A 77 -15.12 -20.97 -5.79
N THR A 78 -14.42 -19.84 -5.94
CA THR A 78 -13.14 -19.74 -6.65
C THR A 78 -12.07 -20.64 -6.00
N ILE A 79 -11.95 -20.62 -4.67
CA ILE A 79 -10.97 -21.46 -3.95
C ILE A 79 -11.25 -22.95 -4.16
N ARG A 80 -12.51 -23.40 -4.25
CA ARG A 80 -12.83 -24.81 -4.48
C ARG A 80 -12.37 -25.28 -5.86
N ILE A 81 -12.57 -24.44 -6.87
CA ILE A 81 -12.10 -24.72 -8.24
C ILE A 81 -10.58 -24.77 -8.26
N LEU A 82 -9.90 -23.80 -7.65
CA LEU A 82 -8.44 -23.79 -7.56
C LEU A 82 -7.89 -25.03 -6.83
N LEU A 83 -8.52 -25.45 -5.74
CA LEU A 83 -8.09 -26.65 -5.00
C LEU A 83 -8.24 -27.92 -5.82
N ASP A 84 -9.24 -28.00 -6.71
CA ASP A 84 -9.39 -29.14 -7.60
C ASP A 84 -8.25 -29.18 -8.62
N ASP A 85 -7.93 -28.03 -9.23
CA ASP A 85 -6.80 -27.89 -10.14
C ASP A 85 -5.46 -28.27 -9.48
N LEU A 86 -5.19 -27.74 -8.29
CA LEU A 86 -3.96 -28.01 -7.54
C LEU A 86 -3.81 -29.49 -7.15
N ARG A 87 -4.91 -30.25 -6.98
CA ARG A 87 -4.84 -31.70 -6.73
C ARG A 87 -4.41 -32.49 -7.97
N HIS A 88 -4.78 -32.02 -9.16
CA HIS A 88 -4.39 -32.67 -10.42
C HIS A 88 -2.94 -32.35 -10.82
N HIS A 89 -2.32 -31.35 -10.19
CA HIS A 89 -0.95 -30.90 -10.46
C HIS A 89 -0.09 -31.00 -9.19
N ALA A 90 -0.09 -32.17 -8.57
CA ALA A 90 0.58 -32.42 -7.31
C ALA A 90 2.12 -32.40 -7.40
N ASP A 91 2.70 -32.42 -8.58
CA ASP A 91 4.14 -32.28 -8.83
C ASP A 91 4.59 -30.82 -8.98
N GLU A 92 3.66 -29.88 -9.17
CA GLU A 92 3.97 -28.45 -9.34
C GLU A 92 4.02 -27.68 -8.00
N GLY A 93 4.80 -26.61 -7.98
CA GLY A 93 4.83 -25.65 -6.87
C GLY A 93 3.49 -24.94 -6.71
N LEU A 94 2.95 -24.87 -5.48
CA LEU A 94 1.59 -24.37 -5.24
C LEU A 94 1.36 -22.94 -5.76
N ALA A 95 2.30 -22.03 -5.52
CA ALA A 95 2.15 -20.63 -5.88
C ALA A 95 2.21 -20.40 -7.40
N GLU A 96 3.11 -21.10 -8.08
CA GLU A 96 3.26 -21.02 -9.54
C GLU A 96 2.02 -21.59 -10.24
N ARG A 97 1.59 -22.79 -9.83
CA ARG A 97 0.40 -23.42 -10.37
C ARG A 97 -0.85 -22.59 -10.14
N ALA A 98 -1.04 -22.09 -8.91
CA ALA A 98 -2.18 -21.26 -8.58
C ALA A 98 -2.23 -19.99 -9.44
N ARG A 99 -1.09 -19.33 -9.67
CA ARG A 99 -1.02 -18.14 -10.54
C ARG A 99 -1.40 -18.48 -11.98
N THR A 100 -0.77 -19.49 -12.57
CA THR A 100 -1.04 -19.92 -13.95
C THR A 100 -2.52 -20.27 -14.13
N PHE A 101 -3.10 -21.02 -13.19
CA PHE A 101 -4.51 -21.41 -13.25
C PHE A 101 -5.45 -20.20 -13.16
N LEU A 102 -5.29 -19.36 -12.13
CA LEU A 102 -6.17 -18.21 -11.90
C LEU A 102 -6.11 -17.20 -13.07
N ASP A 103 -4.91 -16.96 -13.61
CA ASP A 103 -4.72 -16.10 -14.78
C ASP A 103 -5.42 -16.68 -16.02
N SER A 104 -5.32 -17.99 -16.24
CA SER A 104 -5.97 -18.67 -17.36
C SER A 104 -7.50 -18.63 -17.29
N CYS A 105 -8.06 -18.67 -16.06
CA CYS A 105 -9.49 -18.56 -15.82
C CYS A 105 -9.99 -17.11 -15.75
N GLY A 106 -9.09 -16.12 -15.74
CA GLY A 106 -9.42 -14.70 -15.64
C GLY A 106 -9.83 -14.22 -14.25
N PHE A 107 -9.63 -15.04 -13.21
CA PHE A 107 -9.87 -14.64 -11.83
C PHE A 107 -8.85 -13.59 -11.39
N SER A 108 -9.29 -12.59 -10.63
CA SER A 108 -8.41 -11.53 -10.14
C SER A 108 -7.92 -11.88 -8.74
N ALA A 109 -6.61 -12.10 -8.60
CA ALA A 109 -5.99 -12.50 -7.35
C ALA A 109 -4.53 -12.05 -7.25
N GLU A 110 -4.05 -11.88 -6.02
CA GLU A 110 -2.63 -11.82 -5.70
C GLU A 110 -2.20 -13.18 -5.15
N VAL A 111 -1.04 -13.69 -5.58
CA VAL A 111 -0.53 -15.01 -5.17
C VAL A 111 0.91 -14.85 -4.69
N ALA A 112 1.17 -15.26 -3.46
CA ALA A 112 2.51 -15.33 -2.86
C ALA A 112 2.69 -16.67 -2.14
N GLY A 113 3.88 -17.27 -2.20
CA GLY A 113 4.09 -18.57 -1.58
C GLY A 113 5.50 -19.11 -1.70
N THR A 114 5.78 -20.14 -0.91
CA THR A 114 7.06 -20.84 -0.88
C THR A 114 6.81 -22.36 -0.81
N GLY A 115 7.34 -23.11 -1.77
CA GLY A 115 7.25 -24.57 -1.83
C GLY A 115 5.84 -25.14 -1.58
N MET A 116 5.63 -25.62 -0.35
CA MET A 116 4.45 -26.36 0.11
C MET A 116 3.31 -25.49 0.68
N VAL A 117 3.48 -24.16 0.72
CA VAL A 117 2.48 -23.21 1.23
C VAL A 117 2.32 -22.04 0.26
N THR A 118 1.08 -21.65 -0.04
CA THR A 118 0.76 -20.45 -0.81
C THR A 118 -0.42 -19.71 -0.18
N ALA A 119 -0.38 -18.39 -0.27
CA ALA A 119 -1.50 -17.52 0.00
C ALA A 119 -2.04 -16.98 -1.33
N VAL A 120 -3.37 -16.91 -1.42
CA VAL A 120 -4.10 -16.35 -2.55
C VAL A 120 -5.09 -15.34 -2.02
N ASN A 121 -5.02 -14.11 -2.52
CA ASN A 121 -5.90 -13.02 -2.11
C ASN A 121 -6.79 -12.63 -3.27
N PHE A 122 -8.05 -13.08 -3.25
CA PHE A 122 -9.01 -12.79 -4.30
C PHE A 122 -9.60 -11.39 -4.13
N PHE A 123 -9.93 -10.73 -5.24
CA PHE A 123 -10.61 -9.44 -5.25
C PHE A 123 -11.48 -9.28 -6.50
N ALA A 124 -12.45 -8.38 -6.43
CA ALA A 124 -13.26 -8.05 -7.59
C ALA A 124 -12.44 -7.24 -8.60
N ARG A 125 -12.50 -7.59 -9.89
CA ARG A 125 -11.78 -6.85 -10.94
C ARG A 125 -12.26 -5.39 -11.04
N SER A 126 -13.54 -5.17 -10.81
CA SER A 126 -14.18 -3.85 -10.85
C SER A 126 -13.72 -2.93 -9.71
N ASP A 127 -13.25 -3.49 -8.60
CA ASP A 127 -12.71 -2.75 -7.46
C ASP A 127 -11.61 -3.55 -6.73
N PRO A 128 -10.37 -3.53 -7.26
CA PRO A 128 -9.25 -4.25 -6.67
C PRO A 128 -8.78 -3.64 -5.34
N THR A 129 -9.26 -2.44 -4.99
CA THR A 129 -8.87 -1.73 -3.77
C THR A 129 -9.92 -1.77 -2.67
N GLY A 130 -11.17 -2.12 -2.98
CA GLY A 130 -12.28 -2.05 -2.04
C GLY A 130 -12.34 -3.20 -1.06
N SER A 131 -12.23 -4.44 -1.54
CA SER A 131 -12.31 -5.64 -0.69
C SER A 131 -11.52 -6.80 -1.26
N SER A 132 -11.00 -7.61 -0.35
CA SER A 132 -10.19 -8.79 -0.68
C SER A 132 -10.50 -9.95 0.27
N TRP A 133 -10.26 -11.18 -0.20
CA TRP A 133 -10.59 -12.41 0.52
C TRP A 133 -9.38 -13.36 0.47
N PRO A 134 -8.48 -13.27 1.47
CA PRO A 134 -7.28 -14.08 1.50
C PRO A 134 -7.52 -15.50 1.99
N TYR A 135 -6.88 -16.45 1.33
CA TYR A 135 -6.85 -17.87 1.70
C TYR A 135 -5.40 -18.34 1.78
N LEU A 136 -5.09 -19.13 2.80
CA LEU A 136 -3.88 -19.93 2.88
C LEU A 136 -4.17 -21.34 2.37
N ILE A 137 -3.28 -21.87 1.54
CA ILE A 137 -3.32 -23.23 1.00
C ILE A 137 -2.00 -23.90 1.36
N TRP A 138 -2.05 -25.13 1.85
CA TRP A 138 -0.85 -25.90 2.16
C TRP A 138 -1.04 -27.40 1.94
N ARG A 139 0.06 -28.09 1.70
CA ARG A 139 0.10 -29.55 1.65
C ARG A 139 0.32 -30.13 3.05
N GLN A 140 -0.45 -31.15 3.40
CA GLN A 140 -0.31 -31.90 4.65
C GLN A 140 -0.44 -33.39 4.34
N LYS A 141 0.70 -34.10 4.34
CA LYS A 141 0.79 -35.47 3.79
C LYS A 141 0.27 -35.46 2.34
N ASP A 142 -0.64 -36.36 2.00
CA ASP A 142 -1.25 -36.47 0.66
C ASP A 142 -2.47 -35.57 0.46
N ALA A 143 -2.78 -34.68 1.41
CA ALA A 143 -3.96 -33.83 1.36
C ALA A 143 -3.61 -32.35 1.15
N LEU A 144 -4.35 -31.70 0.26
CA LEU A 144 -4.36 -30.24 0.13
C LEU A 144 -5.37 -29.64 1.13
N ARG A 145 -4.90 -28.70 1.94
CA ARG A 145 -5.68 -28.01 2.96
C ARG A 145 -5.76 -26.52 2.63
N HIS A 146 -6.81 -25.87 3.11
CA HIS A 146 -6.96 -24.44 2.99
C HIS A 146 -7.71 -23.83 4.17
N GLN A 147 -7.52 -22.54 4.38
CA GLN A 147 -8.19 -21.75 5.42
C GLN A 147 -8.30 -20.30 4.96
N ALA A 148 -9.43 -19.64 5.23
CA ALA A 148 -9.55 -18.20 5.06
C ALA A 148 -8.72 -17.47 6.15
N LEU A 149 -8.00 -16.43 5.75
CA LEU A 149 -7.12 -15.67 6.64
C LEU A 149 -7.77 -14.36 7.11
N GLU A 150 -7.30 -13.85 8.23
CA GLU A 150 -7.47 -12.43 8.56
C GLU A 150 -6.66 -11.60 7.56
N GLY A 151 -7.31 -10.66 6.88
CA GLY A 151 -6.63 -9.84 5.88
C GLY A 151 -7.53 -9.14 4.87
N SER A 152 -8.85 -9.28 5.00
CA SER A 152 -9.80 -8.68 4.08
C SER A 152 -9.65 -7.17 3.94
N GLY A 153 -9.72 -6.71 2.69
CA GLY A 153 -9.52 -5.30 2.34
C GLY A 153 -8.05 -4.88 2.27
N MET A 154 -7.11 -5.82 2.39
CA MET A 154 -5.69 -5.56 2.19
C MET A 154 -5.15 -6.32 0.97
N ARG A 155 -4.09 -5.78 0.37
CA ARG A 155 -3.38 -6.39 -0.76
C ARG A 155 -2.30 -7.33 -0.25
N LEU A 156 -2.20 -8.54 -0.78
CA LEU A 156 -1.13 -9.48 -0.46
C LEU A 156 0.13 -9.06 -1.23
N LEU A 157 1.23 -8.84 -0.51
CA LEU A 157 2.50 -8.40 -1.08
C LEU A 157 3.51 -9.56 -1.11
N ASP A 158 3.63 -10.30 -0.02
CA ASP A 158 4.60 -11.40 0.09
C ASP A 158 4.17 -12.46 1.12
N LEU A 159 4.72 -13.67 1.02
CA LEU A 159 4.52 -14.80 1.94
C LEU A 159 5.81 -15.60 2.10
N THR A 160 6.15 -15.94 3.35
CA THR A 160 7.33 -16.73 3.68
C THR A 160 7.05 -17.75 4.78
N THR A 161 7.92 -18.76 4.85
CA THR A 161 7.94 -19.79 5.89
C THR A 161 9.26 -19.71 6.66
N PRO A 162 9.30 -19.02 7.82
CA PRO A 162 10.54 -18.84 8.56
C PRO A 162 10.95 -20.14 9.27
N GLY A 163 12.18 -20.60 9.02
CA GLY A 163 12.77 -21.77 9.68
C GLY A 163 12.55 -23.09 8.93
N ALA A 164 13.68 -23.80 8.71
CA ALA A 164 13.87 -25.13 8.10
C ALA A 164 13.19 -25.36 6.73
N GLY A 165 14.04 -25.56 5.70
CA GLY A 165 13.71 -25.80 4.29
C GLY A 165 12.35 -26.44 4.00
N ALA A 166 11.78 -26.04 2.86
CA ALA A 166 10.48 -26.41 2.29
C ALA A 166 10.11 -27.91 2.25
N ASP A 167 10.95 -28.80 2.78
CA ASP A 167 10.85 -30.26 2.76
C ASP A 167 10.80 -30.97 4.12
N THR A 168 10.69 -30.28 5.27
CA THR A 168 10.49 -31.00 6.55
C THR A 168 9.04 -31.44 6.77
N ALA A 169 8.55 -32.31 5.88
CA ALA A 169 7.36 -33.13 6.08
C ALA A 169 7.61 -34.32 7.06
N ALA A 170 8.75 -34.39 7.75
CA ALA A 170 9.08 -35.53 8.59
C ALA A 170 9.70 -35.13 9.95
N GLY A 171 8.92 -35.28 11.02
CA GLY A 171 9.45 -35.74 12.32
C GLY A 171 9.80 -34.71 13.40
N GLY A 172 9.81 -33.41 13.13
CA GLY A 172 10.06 -32.39 14.17
C GLY A 172 8.78 -32.00 14.92
N GLY A 173 8.79 -32.05 16.26
CA GLY A 173 7.66 -31.61 17.11
C GLY A 173 7.45 -30.08 17.16
N GLU A 174 8.18 -29.31 16.36
CA GLU A 174 8.13 -27.85 16.38
C GLU A 174 6.89 -27.30 15.65
N PRO A 175 6.29 -26.20 16.14
CA PRO A 175 5.19 -25.54 15.44
C PRO A 175 5.64 -25.01 14.07
N LEU A 176 4.83 -25.24 13.05
CA LEU A 176 5.01 -24.64 11.74
C LEU A 176 4.57 -23.17 11.78
N THR A 177 5.32 -22.31 11.09
CA THR A 177 5.04 -20.87 11.01
C THR A 177 5.02 -20.36 9.58
N VAL A 178 4.10 -19.44 9.32
CA VAL A 178 3.96 -18.72 8.05
C VAL A 178 3.82 -17.25 8.37
N ALA A 179 4.47 -16.39 7.60
CA ALA A 179 4.30 -14.95 7.69
C ALA A 179 3.92 -14.37 6.33
N ALA A 180 2.99 -13.41 6.34
CA ALA A 180 2.60 -12.64 5.16
C ALA A 180 2.83 -11.15 5.39
N ILE A 181 3.09 -10.42 4.32
CA ILE A 181 3.03 -8.96 4.28
C ILE A 181 1.82 -8.56 3.45
N PHE A 182 0.98 -7.71 4.02
CA PHE A 182 -0.11 -7.05 3.32
C PHE A 182 0.12 -5.55 3.20
N GLY A 183 -0.41 -4.94 2.15
CA GLY A 183 -0.53 -3.51 1.96
C GLY A 183 -1.96 -3.04 2.23
N ARG A 184 -2.14 -2.20 3.24
CA ARG A 184 -3.41 -1.51 3.52
C ARG A 184 -3.37 -0.11 2.93
N GLN A 185 -4.39 0.27 2.16
CA GLN A 185 -4.50 1.65 1.69
C GLN A 185 -4.91 2.58 2.85
N GLY A 186 -4.12 3.62 3.09
CA GLY A 186 -4.41 4.70 4.04
C GLY A 186 -4.59 6.03 3.33
N SER A 187 -5.00 7.07 4.08
CA SER A 187 -5.26 8.41 3.54
C SER A 187 -4.05 9.09 2.91
N ARG A 188 -2.83 8.65 3.27
CA ARG A 188 -1.56 9.21 2.79
C ARG A 188 -0.75 8.23 1.93
N GLY A 189 -1.30 7.03 1.66
CA GLY A 189 -0.61 5.99 0.90
C GLY A 189 -0.70 4.62 1.57
N GLN A 190 0.02 3.67 0.98
CA GLN A 190 0.06 2.28 1.44
C GLN A 190 0.78 2.14 2.79
N GLN A 191 0.20 1.34 3.68
CA GLN A 191 0.75 1.01 4.98
C GLN A 191 0.98 -0.51 5.05
N PRO A 192 2.20 -0.98 5.33
CA PRO A 192 2.45 -2.41 5.46
C PRO A 192 1.83 -2.95 6.75
N VAL A 193 1.38 -4.20 6.69
CA VAL A 193 0.90 -5.00 7.83
C VAL A 193 1.52 -6.38 7.71
N ALA A 194 2.32 -6.80 8.68
CA ALA A 194 2.86 -8.15 8.73
C ALA A 194 2.00 -9.02 9.64
N VAL A 195 1.65 -10.22 9.20
CA VAL A 195 0.84 -11.16 9.96
C VAL A 195 1.55 -12.50 10.02
N VAL A 196 1.63 -13.09 11.20
CA VAL A 196 2.25 -14.38 11.45
C VAL A 196 1.20 -15.34 11.96
N TRP A 197 1.15 -16.53 11.36
CA TRP A 197 0.35 -17.64 11.83
C TRP A 197 1.23 -18.80 12.24
N ARG A 198 0.74 -19.55 13.23
CA ARG A 198 1.36 -20.77 13.72
C ARG A 198 0.39 -21.93 13.68
N ARG A 199 0.92 -23.12 13.45
CA ARG A 199 0.18 -24.38 13.43
C ARG A 199 1.00 -25.48 14.09
N ALA A 200 0.41 -26.17 15.06
CA ALA A 200 1.01 -27.40 15.58
C ALA A 200 1.04 -28.47 14.46
N PRO A 201 2.05 -29.36 14.38
CA PRO A 201 2.17 -30.32 13.28
C PRO A 201 0.92 -31.20 13.04
N SER A 202 0.22 -31.55 14.11
CA SER A 202 -1.02 -32.34 14.07
C SER A 202 -2.30 -31.51 13.86
N ALA A 203 -2.22 -30.18 13.93
CA ALA A 203 -3.38 -29.32 13.80
C ALA A 203 -3.82 -29.15 12.34
N ASN A 204 -5.14 -29.10 12.16
CA ASN A 204 -5.78 -28.90 10.85
C ASN A 204 -6.00 -27.43 10.49
N ALA A 205 -5.72 -26.51 11.41
CA ALA A 205 -5.92 -25.08 11.23
C ALA A 205 -4.73 -24.27 11.73
N TRP A 206 -4.48 -23.16 11.06
CA TRP A 206 -3.55 -22.12 11.47
C TRP A 206 -4.22 -21.18 12.45
N SER A 207 -3.44 -20.71 13.42
CA SER A 207 -3.87 -19.73 14.42
C SER A 207 -3.02 -18.48 14.31
N LEU A 208 -3.65 -17.31 14.42
CA LEU A 208 -2.95 -16.03 14.45
C LEU A 208 -1.96 -16.01 15.64
N ALA A 209 -0.69 -15.72 15.35
CA ALA A 209 0.38 -15.63 16.33
C ALA A 209 0.80 -14.18 16.59
N GLN A 210 0.88 -13.37 15.53
CA GLN A 210 1.30 -11.97 15.62
C GLN A 210 0.68 -11.14 14.50
N THR A 211 0.37 -9.88 14.81
CA THR A 211 0.08 -8.84 13.82
C THR A 211 0.94 -7.62 14.13
N LEU A 212 1.76 -7.20 13.16
CA LEU A 212 2.49 -5.94 13.18
C LEU A 212 1.78 -4.96 12.25
N GLY A 213 1.01 -4.06 12.84
CA GLY A 213 0.32 -3.00 12.11
C GLY A 213 1.20 -1.77 11.85
N PRO A 214 0.62 -0.70 11.29
CA PRO A 214 1.35 0.54 10.98
C PRO A 214 1.96 1.20 12.23
N ASP A 215 1.41 0.96 13.42
CA ASP A 215 1.99 1.42 14.68
C ASP A 215 3.33 0.75 15.00
N SER A 216 3.47 -0.53 14.68
CA SER A 216 4.70 -1.29 14.84
C SER A 216 5.67 -1.07 13.67
N LEU A 217 5.15 -0.99 12.44
CA LEU A 217 5.94 -0.91 11.21
C LEU A 217 6.26 0.52 10.76
N GLY A 218 5.85 1.54 11.51
CA GLY A 218 6.29 2.93 11.32
C GLY A 218 5.45 3.79 10.37
N GLY A 219 4.29 3.33 9.91
CA GLY A 219 3.31 4.15 9.19
C GLY A 219 3.19 3.82 7.70
N VAL A 220 3.39 4.80 6.83
CA VAL A 220 3.24 4.68 5.37
C VAL A 220 4.56 4.25 4.76
N GLY A 221 4.54 3.32 3.79
CA GLY A 221 5.73 2.87 3.09
C GLY A 221 5.65 1.40 2.67
N VAL A 222 6.80 0.73 2.70
CA VAL A 222 6.96 -0.66 2.26
C VAL A 222 7.59 -1.52 3.34
N ALA A 223 7.36 -2.82 3.26
CA ALA A 223 8.04 -3.80 4.07
C ALA A 223 8.30 -5.06 3.24
N ASP A 224 9.43 -5.69 3.49
CA ASP A 224 9.91 -6.85 2.76
C ASP A 224 10.52 -7.87 3.72
N PHE A 225 10.41 -9.15 3.38
CA PHE A 225 11.19 -10.18 4.05
C PHE A 225 12.61 -10.16 3.51
N VAL A 226 13.59 -10.07 4.40
CA VAL A 226 15.00 -9.94 4.04
C VAL A 226 15.82 -11.07 4.68
N PRO A 227 16.74 -11.73 3.94
CA PRO A 227 17.69 -12.64 4.56
C PRO A 227 18.62 -11.83 5.50
N GLN A 228 18.78 -12.30 6.72
CA GLN A 228 19.70 -11.74 7.71
C GLN A 228 20.87 -12.72 7.91
N PRO A 229 22.12 -12.27 7.67
CA PRO A 229 23.30 -13.06 8.01
C PRO A 229 23.22 -13.51 9.47
N ASP A 230 23.48 -14.79 9.73
CA ASP A 230 23.49 -15.44 11.05
C ASP A 230 22.15 -15.50 11.81
N GLN A 231 21.12 -14.76 11.40
CA GLN A 231 19.80 -14.70 12.05
C GLN A 231 18.67 -15.30 11.20
N GLY A 232 18.99 -15.77 10.00
CA GLY A 232 18.04 -16.44 9.11
C GLY A 232 17.17 -15.43 8.38
N LEU A 233 15.86 -15.41 8.67
CA LEU A 233 14.92 -14.51 8.02
C LEU A 233 14.60 -13.31 8.91
N GLY A 234 14.63 -12.13 8.32
CA GLY A 234 14.20 -10.88 8.92
C GLY A 234 13.01 -10.25 8.21
N LEU A 235 12.47 -9.21 8.83
CA LEU A 235 11.52 -8.29 8.24
C LEU A 235 12.16 -6.90 8.28
N GLU A 236 12.21 -6.21 7.15
CA GLU A 236 12.64 -4.82 7.07
C GLU A 236 11.48 -3.96 6.56
N ALA A 237 11.20 -2.86 7.26
CA ALA A 237 10.19 -1.90 6.86
C ALA A 237 10.84 -0.52 6.67
N ARG A 238 10.63 0.08 5.50
CA ARG A 238 11.03 1.45 5.21
C ARG A 238 9.78 2.31 5.14
N THR A 239 9.52 3.06 6.19
CA THR A 239 8.25 3.78 6.38
C THR A 239 8.45 5.17 6.96
N TYR A 240 7.42 5.99 6.91
CA TYR A 240 7.41 7.32 7.49
C TYR A 240 6.07 7.61 8.20
N ARG A 241 6.13 8.58 9.10
CA ARG A 241 4.97 9.26 9.68
C ARG A 241 5.03 10.73 9.34
N SER A 242 3.88 11.38 9.39
CA SER A 242 3.79 12.84 9.29
C SER A 242 4.70 13.49 10.32
N THR A 243 5.51 14.45 9.87
CA THR A 243 6.39 15.19 10.77
C THR A 243 5.61 16.37 11.38
N SER A 244 5.64 16.52 12.70
CA SER A 244 4.99 17.65 13.37
C SER A 244 5.57 18.98 12.88
N GLY A 245 4.70 19.95 12.55
CA GLY A 245 5.12 21.24 12.00
C GLY A 245 5.40 21.23 10.49
N PHE A 246 5.28 20.09 9.83
CA PHE A 246 5.45 19.95 8.38
C PHE A 246 4.15 19.48 7.71
N ASP A 247 3.87 20.03 6.53
CA ASP A 247 2.78 19.62 5.67
C ASP A 247 3.36 18.95 4.42
N GLU A 248 3.45 17.62 4.45
CA GLU A 248 4.08 16.83 3.40
C GLU A 248 3.03 16.27 2.44
N CYS A 249 3.20 16.53 1.14
CA CYS A 249 2.39 15.89 0.11
C CYS A 249 2.80 14.42 -0.09
N PRO A 250 1.94 13.54 -0.66
CA PRO A 250 2.27 12.11 -0.82
C PRO A 250 3.49 11.83 -1.71
N THR A 251 3.88 12.75 -2.59
CA THR A 251 5.05 12.64 -3.48
C THR A 251 6.25 13.45 -3.01
N CYS A 252 6.13 14.13 -1.87
CA CYS A 252 7.18 14.95 -1.31
C CYS A 252 8.17 14.05 -0.55
N PRO A 253 9.43 14.49 -0.37
CA PRO A 253 10.34 13.85 0.56
C PRO A 253 9.75 13.77 1.97
N HIS A 254 10.03 12.67 2.67
CA HIS A 254 9.58 12.41 4.03
C HIS A 254 10.75 11.98 4.92
N VAL A 255 10.57 12.05 6.24
CA VAL A 255 11.50 11.43 7.19
C VAL A 255 11.23 9.93 7.24
N PHE A 256 11.88 9.19 6.35
CA PHE A 256 11.85 7.74 6.38
C PHE A 256 12.65 7.17 7.54
N ARG A 257 12.17 6.04 8.06
CA ARG A 257 12.85 5.19 9.03
C ARG A 257 12.92 3.79 8.46
N THR A 258 14.07 3.14 8.65
CA THR A 258 14.26 1.72 8.42
C THR A 258 14.13 1.00 9.75
N LEU A 259 13.06 0.21 9.89
CA LEU A 259 12.82 -0.65 11.03
C LEU A 259 13.22 -2.08 10.64
N ARG A 260 14.06 -2.72 11.45
CA ARG A 260 14.45 -4.11 11.23
C ARG A 260 13.93 -4.97 12.37
N PHE A 261 13.45 -6.14 12.00
CA PHE A 261 12.97 -7.14 12.92
C PHE A 261 13.69 -8.46 12.64
N ALA A 262 14.10 -9.13 13.71
CA ALA A 262 14.64 -10.48 13.64
C ALA A 262 13.52 -11.48 13.95
N TRP A 263 13.57 -12.64 13.32
CA TRP A 263 12.67 -13.73 13.66
C TRP A 263 13.02 -14.32 15.03
N GLN A 264 12.03 -14.43 15.91
CA GLN A 264 12.14 -15.03 17.24
C GLN A 264 11.10 -16.15 17.38
N PRO A 265 11.50 -17.42 17.17
CA PRO A 265 10.63 -18.56 17.44
C PRO A 265 10.20 -18.59 18.92
N PRO A 266 8.96 -18.98 19.25
CA PRO A 266 7.83 -19.28 18.35
C PRO A 266 6.95 -18.05 18.06
N GLY A 267 7.35 -16.84 18.49
CA GLY A 267 6.50 -15.66 18.65
C GLY A 267 6.41 -14.72 17.43
N GLY A 268 7.27 -14.88 16.43
CA GLY A 268 7.27 -14.06 15.22
C GLY A 268 8.41 -13.03 15.20
N PHE A 269 8.15 -11.83 14.71
CA PHE A 269 9.17 -10.79 14.51
C PHE A 269 9.33 -9.89 15.74
N ALA A 270 10.58 -9.68 16.18
CA ALA A 270 10.93 -8.73 17.23
C ALA A 270 11.81 -7.61 16.68
N LYS A 271 11.47 -6.35 17.02
CA LYS A 271 12.22 -5.18 16.53
C LYS A 271 13.63 -5.19 17.12
N VAL A 272 14.63 -5.17 16.24
CA VAL A 272 16.05 -5.14 16.60
C VAL A 272 16.75 -3.84 16.21
N SER A 273 16.19 -3.09 15.25
CA SER A 273 16.72 -1.79 14.84
C SER A 273 15.60 -0.84 14.43
N ASP A 274 15.87 0.45 14.61
CA ASP A 274 14.99 1.55 14.24
C ASP A 274 15.85 2.78 13.94
N GLN A 275 16.15 3.01 12.67
CA GLN A 275 17.10 4.03 12.23
C GLN A 275 16.42 5.00 11.27
N ALA A 276 16.63 6.30 11.46
CA ALA A 276 16.23 7.29 10.47
C ALA A 276 17.11 7.15 9.22
N VAL A 277 16.51 7.26 8.05
CA VAL A 277 17.22 7.29 6.77
C VAL A 277 17.78 8.70 6.57
N ALA A 278 19.10 8.81 6.45
CA ALA A 278 19.75 10.09 6.20
C ALA A 278 19.36 10.63 4.81
N SER A 279 18.85 11.86 4.78
CA SER A 279 18.48 12.56 3.55
C SER A 279 18.57 14.08 3.77
N PRO A 280 18.67 14.88 2.69
CA PRO A 280 18.55 16.34 2.75
C PRO A 280 17.32 16.80 3.54
N TYR A 281 16.16 16.18 3.28
CA TYR A 281 14.91 16.49 3.96
C TYR A 281 14.97 16.16 5.46
N TYR A 282 15.52 14.99 5.81
CA TYR A 282 15.72 14.62 7.22
C TYR A 282 16.59 15.65 7.95
N SER A 283 17.73 16.04 7.36
CA SER A 283 18.62 17.04 7.96
C SER A 283 17.94 18.40 8.13
N PHE A 284 17.12 18.82 7.16
CA PHE A 284 16.33 20.04 7.28
C PHE A 284 15.31 19.95 8.42
N VAL A 285 14.57 18.85 8.52
CA VAL A 285 13.60 18.63 9.59
C VAL A 285 14.26 18.67 10.97
N GLN A 286 15.38 17.97 11.14
CA GLN A 286 16.10 17.96 12.42
C GLN A 286 16.68 19.33 12.77
N PHE A 287 17.19 20.07 11.77
CA PHE A 287 17.65 21.44 11.94
C PHE A 287 16.54 22.36 12.46
N ILE A 288 15.36 22.33 11.83
CA ILE A 288 14.19 23.09 12.27
C ILE A 288 13.73 22.67 13.67
N ALA A 289 13.70 21.36 13.96
CA ALA A 289 13.33 20.86 15.27
C ALA A 289 14.27 21.36 16.37
N ALA A 290 15.58 21.34 16.12
CA ALA A 290 16.60 21.86 17.04
C ALA A 290 16.44 23.37 17.28
N LEU A 291 16.26 24.15 16.21
CA LEU A 291 15.98 25.59 16.30
C LEU A 291 14.72 25.89 17.11
N THR A 292 13.67 25.09 16.95
CA THR A 292 12.37 25.30 17.61
C THR A 292 12.46 25.16 19.13
N VAL A 293 13.38 24.32 19.62
CA VAL A 293 13.62 24.15 21.06
C VAL A 293 14.81 24.99 21.59
N GLY A 294 15.41 25.83 20.74
CA GLY A 294 16.55 26.67 21.10
C GLY A 294 17.87 25.92 21.30
N ASP A 295 18.01 24.71 20.75
CA ASP A 295 19.23 23.92 20.83
C ASP A 295 20.18 24.25 19.66
N ASP A 296 20.95 25.31 19.85
CA ASP A 296 21.91 25.82 18.86
C ASP A 296 23.02 24.82 18.53
N ASP A 297 23.45 24.03 19.51
CA ASP A 297 24.53 23.06 19.31
C ASP A 297 24.05 21.87 18.48
N MET A 298 22.83 21.39 18.72
CA MET A 298 22.20 20.39 17.87
C MET A 298 21.94 20.94 16.46
N ALA A 299 21.39 22.15 16.35
CA ALA A 299 21.14 22.78 15.05
C ALA A 299 22.44 22.92 14.24
N GLY A 300 23.54 23.30 14.90
CA GLY A 300 24.86 23.42 14.29
C GLY A 300 25.42 22.13 13.69
N ARG A 301 24.96 20.94 14.12
CA ARG A 301 25.40 19.64 13.55
C ARG A 301 24.90 19.42 12.13
N PHE A 302 23.79 20.03 11.75
CA PHE A 302 23.20 19.91 10.42
C PHE A 302 23.69 20.99 9.44
N LEU A 303 24.67 21.81 9.84
CA LEU A 303 25.20 22.91 9.05
C LEU A 303 26.64 22.63 8.62
N ALA A 304 26.95 22.97 7.37
CA ALA A 304 28.31 22.92 6.84
C ALA A 304 29.22 24.03 7.39
N ASP A 305 28.61 25.16 7.79
CA ASP A 305 29.22 26.33 8.43
C ASP A 305 28.25 26.86 9.50
N ARG A 306 28.75 27.10 10.72
CA ARG A 306 27.95 27.64 11.83
C ARG A 306 27.44 29.06 11.55
N SER A 307 28.02 29.81 10.61
CA SER A 307 27.50 31.13 10.22
C SER A 307 26.05 31.08 9.71
N LEU A 308 25.65 29.96 9.09
CA LEU A 308 24.29 29.72 8.61
C LEU A 308 23.25 29.66 9.74
N LEU A 309 23.67 29.36 10.97
CA LEU A 309 22.80 29.38 12.14
C LEU A 309 22.27 30.79 12.39
N GLN A 310 23.14 31.79 12.27
CA GLN A 310 22.74 33.19 12.43
C GLN A 310 21.76 33.60 11.34
N SER A 311 22.00 33.22 10.08
CA SER A 311 21.06 33.50 8.99
C SER A 311 19.68 32.89 9.25
N ALA A 312 19.61 31.63 9.71
CA ALA A 312 18.34 30.99 10.05
C ALA A 312 17.61 31.70 11.21
N LYS A 313 18.35 32.19 12.21
CA LYS A 313 17.81 33.00 13.32
C LYS A 313 17.33 34.37 12.86
N ASP A 314 18.05 35.03 11.96
CA ASP A 314 17.64 36.31 11.39
C ASP A 314 16.37 36.17 10.56
N PHE A 315 16.17 35.02 9.91
CA PHE A 315 14.90 34.64 9.26
C PHE A 315 13.85 34.09 10.22
N ASP A 316 14.16 34.05 11.53
CA ASP A 316 13.24 33.67 12.59
C ASP A 316 12.78 32.20 12.49
N TRP A 317 13.58 31.29 11.92
CA TRP A 317 13.17 29.91 11.59
C TRP A 317 12.80 29.06 12.81
N GLY A 318 13.30 29.39 14.00
CA GLY A 318 12.96 28.71 15.26
C GLY A 318 11.55 29.03 15.79
N HIS A 319 10.86 30.02 15.22
CA HIS A 319 9.52 30.42 15.67
C HIS A 319 8.44 29.93 14.69
N ALA A 320 7.29 29.50 15.21
CA ALA A 320 6.19 29.04 14.37
C ALA A 320 5.56 30.19 13.56
N LYS A 321 5.59 30.10 12.23
CA LYS A 321 4.87 31.00 11.28
C LYS A 321 3.98 30.25 10.28
N GLY A 322 3.46 29.11 10.72
CA GLY A 322 2.77 28.12 9.87
C GLY A 322 3.61 26.86 9.69
N SER A 323 3.10 25.92 8.90
CA SER A 323 3.80 24.68 8.59
C SER A 323 4.91 24.91 7.57
N TRP A 324 5.95 24.09 7.67
CA TRP A 324 6.96 23.93 6.64
C TRP A 324 6.45 22.97 5.56
N ARG A 325 6.68 23.29 4.30
CA ARG A 325 6.34 22.43 3.17
C ARG A 325 7.44 22.46 2.13
N VAL A 326 7.93 21.31 1.70
CA VAL A 326 8.86 21.20 0.57
C VAL A 326 8.10 21.34 -0.74
N ALA A 327 8.72 21.92 -1.77
CA ALA A 327 8.12 22.04 -3.08
C ALA A 327 7.77 20.66 -3.66
N PRO A 328 6.56 20.48 -4.25
CA PRO A 328 6.15 19.22 -4.84
C PRO A 328 7.14 18.70 -5.88
N GLY A 329 7.27 17.38 -5.99
CA GLY A 329 8.15 16.74 -6.98
C GLY A 329 9.64 16.84 -6.68
N SER A 330 10.03 17.36 -5.51
CA SER A 330 11.41 17.31 -5.04
C SER A 330 11.85 15.87 -4.84
N ALA A 331 12.98 15.46 -5.41
CA ALA A 331 13.54 14.13 -5.20
C ALA A 331 14.09 13.99 -3.77
N GLU A 332 14.02 12.80 -3.18
CA GLU A 332 14.51 12.56 -1.81
C GLU A 332 16.00 12.88 -1.66
N SER A 333 16.81 12.65 -2.69
CA SER A 333 18.26 12.89 -2.71
C SER A 333 18.65 14.24 -3.33
N ALA A 334 17.72 15.19 -3.47
CA ALA A 334 18.01 16.46 -4.12
C ALA A 334 19.00 17.30 -3.29
N GLU A 335 20.10 17.72 -3.91
CA GLU A 335 21.10 18.62 -3.31
C GLU A 335 20.58 20.06 -3.15
N GLU A 336 19.47 20.39 -3.79
CA GLU A 336 18.80 21.69 -3.66
C GLU A 336 17.30 21.46 -3.53
N MET A 337 16.69 22.04 -2.50
CA MET A 337 15.25 21.96 -2.26
C MET A 337 14.69 23.35 -1.98
N THR A 338 13.43 23.57 -2.38
CA THR A 338 12.69 24.78 -2.00
C THR A 338 11.71 24.43 -0.89
N PHE A 339 11.80 25.17 0.22
CA PHE A 339 10.91 25.05 1.37
C PHE A 339 10.05 26.30 1.50
N PHE A 340 8.77 26.10 1.71
CA PHE A 340 7.78 27.11 2.03
C PHE A 340 7.53 27.11 3.53
N ARG A 341 7.34 28.29 4.11
CA ARG A 341 6.90 28.45 5.50
C ARG A 341 5.68 29.35 5.55
N GLY A 342 4.55 28.76 5.95
CA GLY A 342 3.26 29.42 5.85
C GLY A 342 2.95 29.87 4.41
N SER A 343 2.20 30.97 4.28
CA SER A 343 1.73 31.49 3.00
C SER A 343 2.65 32.51 2.32
N ARG A 344 3.70 32.98 3.01
CA ARG A 344 4.48 34.14 2.55
C ARG A 344 5.96 33.86 2.32
N GLU A 345 6.53 32.91 3.05
CA GLU A 345 7.98 32.70 3.04
C GLU A 345 8.34 31.52 2.14
N ALA A 346 9.46 31.65 1.43
CA ALA A 346 10.07 30.59 0.64
C ALA A 346 11.59 30.70 0.70
N TYR A 347 12.24 29.55 0.82
CA TYR A 347 13.68 29.44 0.96
C TYR A 347 14.20 28.32 0.07
N LYS A 348 15.26 28.63 -0.68
CA LYS A 348 16.07 27.64 -1.36
C LYS A 348 17.18 27.21 -0.40
N VAL A 349 17.29 25.91 -0.16
CA VAL A 349 18.26 25.33 0.76
C VAL A 349 19.10 24.32 -0.03
N ARG A 350 20.42 24.44 0.09
CA ARG A 350 21.37 23.50 -0.53
C ARG A 350 21.95 22.57 0.51
N PHE A 351 22.21 21.36 0.08
CA PHE A 351 22.71 20.27 0.90
C PHE A 351 23.93 19.64 0.25
N ALA A 352 24.83 19.12 1.09
CA ALA A 352 25.94 18.28 0.65
C ALA A 352 26.10 17.10 1.60
N LEU A 353 26.54 15.96 1.06
CA LEU A 353 26.91 14.81 1.86
C LEU A 353 28.35 14.97 2.39
N ARG A 354 28.52 15.00 3.71
CA ARG A 354 29.82 15.05 4.39
C ARG A 354 29.93 13.91 5.40
N SER A 355 30.95 13.06 5.24
CA SER A 355 31.19 11.93 6.15
C SER A 355 29.97 11.01 6.37
N GLY A 356 29.13 10.86 5.34
CA GLY A 356 27.91 10.05 5.40
C GLY A 356 26.67 10.77 5.93
N GLU A 357 26.77 12.06 6.30
CA GLU A 357 25.66 12.86 6.78
C GLU A 357 25.33 14.01 5.82
N TRP A 358 24.05 14.29 5.63
CA TRP A 358 23.61 15.45 4.84
C TRP A 358 23.67 16.70 5.70
N VAL A 359 24.36 17.73 5.22
CA VAL A 359 24.45 19.03 5.89
C VAL A 359 23.98 20.15 4.98
N ILE A 360 23.39 21.19 5.56
CA ILE A 360 22.97 22.41 4.87
C ILE A 360 24.20 23.25 4.58
N THR A 361 24.42 23.57 3.31
CA THR A 361 25.55 24.38 2.84
C THR A 361 25.19 25.81 2.51
N ASP A 362 23.91 26.08 2.27
CA ASP A 362 23.43 27.40 1.86
C ASP A 362 21.94 27.56 2.15
N ILE A 363 21.53 28.78 2.49
CA ILE A 363 20.15 29.17 2.77
C ILE A 363 19.89 30.51 2.10
N GLN A 364 18.97 30.54 1.14
CA GLN A 364 18.64 31.75 0.39
C GLN A 364 17.12 31.99 0.35
N PRO A 365 16.62 33.17 0.73
CA PRO A 365 15.24 33.55 0.44
C PRO A 365 14.97 33.48 -1.06
N THR A 366 13.80 32.97 -1.44
CA THR A 366 13.37 32.86 -2.83
C THR A 366 11.90 33.27 -2.98
N GLN A 367 11.41 33.28 -4.23
CA GLN A 367 10.01 33.57 -4.53
C GLN A 367 9.20 32.26 -4.62
N ARG A 368 7.91 32.31 -4.28
CA ARG A 368 6.95 31.20 -4.41
C ARG A 368 6.53 30.96 -5.87
N ARG A 369 7.48 30.86 -6.81
CA ARG A 369 7.17 30.65 -8.24
C ARG A 369 6.88 29.20 -8.61
N VAL A 370 7.15 28.25 -7.70
CA VAL A 370 7.11 26.80 -7.92
C VAL A 370 5.93 26.15 -7.16
N GLU A 371 4.83 26.89 -6.99
CA GLU A 371 3.61 26.37 -6.37
C GLU A 371 2.65 25.75 -7.39
#